data_AF-A0A1J5T4R7-F1
#
_entry.id   AF-A0A1J5T4R7-F1
#
_cell.length_a   1.000
_cell.length_b   1.000
_cell.length_c   1.000
_cell.angle_alpha   90.00
_cell.angle_beta   90.00
_cell.angle_gamma   90.00
#
_symmetry.space_group_name_H-M   'P 1'
#
loop_
_entity.id
_entity.type
_entity.pdbx_description
1 polymer ?
#
loop_
_entity_poly.entity_id
_entity_poly.type
_entity_poly.pdbx_seq_one_letter_code
_entity_poly.pdbx_strand_id
1 'polypeptide(L)'
;MRTFSKLCAGIVVMAITLYAQADSGESIVLDPTTGNYTITYGGDSTNLSQTVFVPATKIDPTIRSSFRLNERDVITYRYTVFNGATAKQAIIGIVLKQIANPIIGELPFPDGTFPNLIVEKAAYDAYNAAVKTSVASPLNWDGDITRRLSQVDWSPNTATYNTGGIHPGQTLSGFGFNSLDLPGISQSSWMNGRIEDNEIFGFPDDGPDESSPIFAQLNQLRDNDFIIRNTAVPMIAVPVPFDAATLLDRIRSQMFTWSGTQLINSAFATQLDRYMVAAANAYRSNQPKVGKEQIESVRKLLEHEHNYLDHDEEDHEDTAEHKAATRLTIDRLAARVLDFDLRYVLKRMEREHEHDHDEGDRRKEQERR
;
A
#
# COMPACT_ATOMS: atom_id res chain seq x y z
N MET A 1 23.91 12.61 24.64
CA MET A 1 22.43 12.69 24.63
C MET A 1 22.02 13.53 23.43
N ARG A 2 21.78 12.91 22.27
CA ARG A 2 21.43 13.61 21.03
C ARG A 2 19.98 13.28 20.70
N THR A 3 19.17 14.32 20.55
CA THR A 3 17.77 14.30 20.15
C THR A 3 17.64 13.78 18.72
N PHE A 4 16.89 12.68 18.54
CA PHE A 4 16.55 12.12 17.24
C PHE A 4 15.70 13.12 16.44
N SER A 5 16.15 13.42 15.22
CA SER A 5 15.38 14.19 14.24
C SER A 5 14.25 13.31 13.72
N LYS A 6 13.02 13.65 14.14
CA LYS A 6 11.78 13.04 13.65
C LYS A 6 11.63 13.42 12.17
N LEU A 7 11.74 12.43 11.28
CA LEU A 7 11.13 12.55 9.96
C LEU A 7 9.66 12.88 10.23
N CYS A 8 9.14 13.94 9.61
CA CYS A 8 7.79 14.42 9.83
C CYS A 8 6.78 13.36 9.37
N ALA A 9 6.46 12.40 10.25
CA ALA A 9 5.15 11.80 10.26
C ALA A 9 4.19 12.98 10.38
N GLY A 10 3.46 13.27 9.30
CA GLY A 10 2.36 14.23 9.35
C GLY A 10 1.34 13.67 10.33
N ILE A 11 1.48 13.98 11.61
CA ILE A 11 0.43 13.79 12.59
C ILE A 11 -0.60 14.83 12.22
N VAL A 12 -1.58 14.43 11.40
CA VAL A 12 -2.79 15.21 11.23
C VAL A 12 -3.56 15.08 12.53
N VAL A 13 -3.32 16.00 13.47
CA VAL A 13 -4.22 16.20 14.61
C VAL A 13 -5.46 16.88 14.03
N MET A 14 -6.42 16.09 13.56
CA MET A 14 -7.74 16.61 13.27
C MET A 14 -8.37 17.01 14.60
N ALA A 15 -8.41 18.30 14.89
CA ALA A 15 -9.24 18.85 15.94
C ALA A 15 -10.71 18.70 15.50
N ILE A 16 -11.31 17.55 15.78
CA ILE A 16 -12.73 17.30 15.51
C ILE A 16 -13.55 18.21 16.43
N THR A 17 -14.04 19.33 15.90
CA THR A 17 -14.93 20.24 16.62
C THR A 17 -16.39 19.83 16.33
N LEU A 18 -16.79 18.71 16.95
CA LEU A 18 -18.15 18.15 17.02
C LEU A 18 -19.15 19.02 17.81
N TYR A 19 -20.05 19.77 17.17
CA TYR A 19 -21.30 20.25 17.80
C TYR A 19 -22.48 19.34 17.41
N ALA A 20 -22.40 18.06 17.72
CA ALA A 20 -23.61 17.24 17.88
C ALA A 20 -23.97 17.27 19.37
N GLN A 21 -25.19 17.69 19.71
CA GLN A 21 -25.65 17.66 21.10
C GLN A 21 -25.84 16.20 21.50
N ALA A 22 -24.80 15.60 22.06
CA ALA A 22 -24.91 14.33 22.75
C ALA A 22 -25.85 14.48 23.96
N ASP A 23 -26.45 13.38 24.41
CA ASP A 23 -27.31 13.44 25.60
C ASP A 23 -26.53 13.93 26.81
N SER A 24 -27.23 14.50 27.81
CA SER A 24 -26.56 15.20 28.90
C SER A 24 -25.56 14.28 29.63
N GLY A 25 -24.26 14.54 29.44
CA GLY A 25 -23.17 13.82 30.10
C GLY A 25 -22.37 12.86 29.22
N GLU A 26 -22.82 12.56 28.00
CA GLU A 26 -22.02 11.82 27.02
C GLU A 26 -20.90 12.72 26.44
N SER A 27 -19.71 12.15 26.21
CA SER A 27 -18.57 12.91 25.70
C SER A 27 -17.44 12.03 25.15
N ILE A 28 -16.63 12.59 24.25
CA ILE A 28 -15.31 12.07 23.87
C ILE A 28 -14.28 13.15 24.20
N VAL A 29 -13.39 12.89 25.16
CA VAL A 29 -12.43 13.87 25.66
C VAL A 29 -11.01 13.35 25.47
N LEU A 30 -10.17 14.10 24.74
CA LEU A 30 -8.75 13.80 24.62
C LEU A 30 -8.01 14.15 25.91
N ASP A 31 -7.30 13.19 26.49
CA ASP A 31 -6.27 13.43 27.50
C ASP A 31 -4.98 13.88 26.81
N PRO A 32 -4.56 15.15 26.96
CA PRO A 32 -3.37 15.67 26.30
C PRO A 32 -2.05 15.06 26.83
N THR A 33 -2.08 14.41 27.99
CA THR A 33 -0.89 13.81 28.61
C THR A 33 -0.58 12.46 28.00
N THR A 34 -1.60 11.62 27.85
CA THR A 34 -1.46 10.24 27.34
C THR A 34 -1.76 10.13 25.84
N GLY A 35 -2.44 11.12 25.27
CA GLY A 35 -2.99 11.08 23.92
C GLY A 35 -4.16 10.11 23.75
N ASN A 36 -4.74 9.60 24.84
CA ASN A 36 -5.92 8.73 24.81
C ASN A 36 -7.21 9.56 24.80
N TYR A 37 -8.30 8.96 24.35
CA TYR A 37 -9.63 9.55 24.46
C TYR A 37 -10.42 8.82 25.55
N THR A 38 -10.99 9.57 26.48
CA THR A 38 -12.02 9.05 27.40
C THR A 38 -13.38 9.20 26.74
N ILE A 39 -14.08 8.08 26.58
CA ILE A 39 -15.43 8.04 26.02
C ILE A 39 -16.40 7.84 27.18
N THR A 40 -17.33 8.76 27.35
CA THR A 40 -18.47 8.64 28.27
C THR A 40 -19.74 8.47 27.44
N TYR A 41 -20.54 7.44 27.73
CA TYR A 41 -21.72 7.07 26.95
C TYR A 41 -22.83 6.51 27.85
N GLY A 42 -24.08 6.58 27.39
CA GLY A 42 -25.18 5.84 28.02
C GLY A 42 -25.12 4.36 27.63
N GLY A 43 -24.89 3.47 28.62
CA GLY A 43 -24.95 2.01 28.42
C GLY A 43 -26.35 1.44 28.67
N ASP A 44 -26.47 0.13 28.88
CA ASP A 44 -27.74 -0.57 29.12
C ASP A 44 -28.47 -0.19 30.42
N SER A 45 -27.79 0.57 31.28
CA SER A 45 -28.32 1.10 32.54
C SER A 45 -28.59 2.59 32.42
N THR A 46 -29.41 3.15 33.32
CA THR A 46 -29.64 4.61 33.39
C THR A 46 -28.38 5.41 33.79
N ASN A 47 -27.22 4.76 33.98
CA ASN A 47 -25.97 5.39 34.38
C ASN A 47 -25.05 5.54 33.16
N LEU A 48 -24.22 6.57 33.19
CA LEU A 48 -23.15 6.76 32.21
C LEU A 48 -22.00 5.77 32.48
N SER A 49 -21.57 5.09 31.43
CA SER A 49 -20.39 4.23 31.39
C SER A 49 -19.21 5.02 30.82
N GLN A 50 -17.98 4.60 31.18
CA GLN A 50 -16.75 5.18 30.64
C GLN A 50 -15.81 4.10 30.11
N THR A 51 -15.17 4.38 28.99
CA THR A 51 -14.09 3.57 28.42
C THR A 51 -12.97 4.45 27.88
N VAL A 52 -11.80 3.85 27.64
CA VAL A 52 -10.63 4.53 27.08
C VAL A 52 -10.40 4.03 25.66
N PHE A 53 -10.35 4.96 24.72
CA PHE A 53 -9.91 4.71 23.35
C PHE A 53 -8.47 5.15 23.18
N VAL A 54 -7.65 4.25 22.64
CA VAL A 54 -6.22 4.44 22.49
C VAL A 54 -5.93 4.53 20.99
N PRO A 55 -5.55 5.70 20.47
CA PRO A 55 -5.42 5.89 19.03
C PRO A 55 -4.19 5.20 18.44
N ALA A 56 -4.27 4.87 17.15
CA ALA A 56 -3.25 4.23 16.36
C ALA A 56 -1.97 5.04 16.20
N THR A 57 -1.99 6.32 16.58
CA THR A 57 -0.78 7.14 16.74
C THR A 57 0.30 6.52 17.67
N LYS A 58 -0.02 5.45 18.41
CA LYS A 58 0.89 4.73 19.30
C LYS A 58 1.58 3.50 18.69
N ILE A 59 1.26 3.12 17.45
CA ILE A 59 2.11 2.23 16.65
C ILE A 59 3.20 3.04 15.92
N ASP A 60 4.31 2.40 15.57
CA ASP A 60 5.37 3.02 14.75
C ASP A 60 5.70 2.15 13.53
N PRO A 61 4.76 2.06 12.56
CA PRO A 61 4.91 1.15 11.44
C PRO A 61 5.96 1.65 10.45
N THR A 62 6.81 0.73 10.02
CA THR A 62 7.66 0.83 8.83
C THR A 62 7.35 -0.34 7.92
N ILE A 63 7.26 -0.08 6.61
CA ILE A 63 7.02 -1.10 5.60
C ILE A 63 8.09 -1.04 4.53
N ARG A 64 8.67 -2.19 4.22
CA ARG A 64 9.56 -2.40 3.08
C ARG A 64 8.80 -3.19 2.03
N SER A 65 8.66 -2.61 0.84
CA SER A 65 8.15 -3.29 -0.35
C SER A 65 9.30 -3.84 -1.19
N SER A 66 9.15 -5.07 -1.67
CA SER A 66 9.93 -5.62 -2.78
C SER A 66 8.99 -6.15 -3.86
N PHE A 67 9.40 -6.00 -5.12
CA PHE A 67 8.63 -6.46 -6.26
C PHE A 67 9.58 -7.06 -7.29
N ARG A 68 9.25 -8.24 -7.80
CA ARG A 68 10.09 -8.95 -8.76
C ARG A 68 9.28 -9.45 -9.93
N LEU A 69 9.76 -9.17 -11.14
CA LEU A 69 9.19 -9.65 -12.38
C LEU A 69 9.68 -11.08 -12.67
N ASN A 70 8.76 -12.02 -12.85
CA ASN A 70 9.11 -13.38 -13.25
C ASN A 70 9.13 -13.54 -14.79
N GLU A 71 9.38 -14.76 -15.25
CA GLU A 71 9.48 -15.06 -16.69
C GLU A 71 8.16 -14.89 -17.45
N ARG A 72 7.02 -15.03 -16.77
CA ARG A 72 5.67 -14.95 -17.31
C ARG A 72 5.07 -13.53 -17.23
N ASP A 73 5.92 -12.53 -17.03
CA ASP A 73 5.53 -11.14 -16.83
C ASP A 73 4.58 -10.89 -15.64
N VAL A 74 4.60 -11.81 -14.67
CA VAL A 74 3.91 -11.64 -13.40
C VAL A 74 4.86 -11.00 -12.40
N ILE A 75 4.35 -9.99 -11.69
CA ILE A 75 5.09 -9.27 -10.66
C ILE A 75 4.65 -9.80 -9.30
N THR A 76 5.61 -10.34 -8.56
CA THR A 76 5.42 -10.77 -7.17
C THR A 76 5.72 -9.61 -6.24
N TYR A 77 4.73 -9.14 -5.50
CA TYR A 77 4.85 -8.12 -4.46
C TYR A 77 5.03 -8.80 -3.11
N ARG A 78 6.01 -8.35 -2.33
CA ARG A 78 6.28 -8.82 -0.96
C ARG A 78 6.49 -7.64 -0.04
N TYR A 79 6.00 -7.78 1.18
CA TYR A 79 6.09 -6.77 2.21
C TYR A 79 6.70 -7.34 3.48
N THR A 80 7.57 -6.54 4.06
CA THR A 80 8.12 -6.74 5.40
C THR A 80 7.73 -5.54 6.24
N VAL A 81 7.16 -5.81 7.40
CA VAL A 81 6.62 -4.80 8.30
C VAL A 81 7.37 -4.84 9.62
N PHE A 82 7.79 -3.66 10.07
CA PHE A 82 8.43 -3.47 11.37
C PHE A 82 7.59 -2.52 12.20
N ASN A 83 7.44 -2.83 13.48
CA ASN A 83 6.88 -1.91 14.46
C ASN A 83 8.01 -1.38 15.33
N GLY A 84 8.20 -0.06 15.36
CA GLY A 84 9.30 0.57 16.08
C GLY A 84 9.39 0.14 17.55
N ALA A 85 10.62 -0.02 18.05
CA ALA A 85 10.85 -0.42 19.46
C ALA A 85 10.29 0.59 20.48
N THR A 86 10.00 1.82 20.05
CA THR A 86 9.38 2.87 20.90
C THR A 86 7.86 2.88 20.86
N ALA A 87 7.24 2.10 19.97
CA ALA A 87 5.80 1.94 19.89
C ALA A 87 5.22 1.43 21.22
N LYS A 88 3.94 1.72 21.44
CA LYS A 88 3.19 1.32 22.65
C LYS A 88 2.06 0.34 22.37
N GLN A 89 1.84 0.02 21.10
CA GLN A 89 0.81 -0.91 20.64
C GLN A 89 1.40 -1.85 19.58
N ALA A 90 0.83 -3.05 19.46
CA ALA A 90 1.10 -3.92 18.33
C ALA A 90 0.35 -3.43 17.08
N ILE A 91 0.85 -3.78 15.90
CA ILE A 91 0.12 -3.63 14.63
C ILE A 91 -0.77 -4.87 14.44
N ILE A 92 -2.07 -4.69 14.21
CA ILE A 92 -3.02 -5.79 13.96
C ILE A 92 -3.80 -5.64 12.66
N GLY A 93 -3.56 -4.57 11.91
CA GLY A 93 -4.24 -4.35 10.64
C GLY A 93 -3.31 -3.65 9.67
N ILE A 94 -3.21 -4.21 8.48
CA ILE A 94 -2.41 -3.69 7.38
C ILE A 94 -3.34 -3.60 6.19
N VAL A 95 -3.57 -2.42 5.64
CA VAL A 95 -4.46 -2.24 4.50
C VAL A 95 -3.73 -1.52 3.39
N LEU A 96 -3.62 -2.18 2.24
CA LEU A 96 -3.14 -1.59 1.00
C LEU A 96 -4.33 -1.14 0.17
N LYS A 97 -4.40 0.16 -0.12
CA LYS A 97 -5.49 0.77 -0.88
C LYS A 97 -5.07 1.08 -2.31
N GLN A 98 -6.05 1.23 -3.19
CA GLN A 98 -5.89 1.68 -4.58
C GLN A 98 -5.21 0.66 -5.51
N ILE A 99 -5.54 -0.62 -5.34
CA ILE A 99 -5.12 -1.67 -6.28
C ILE A 99 -5.93 -1.55 -7.58
N ALA A 100 -5.24 -1.30 -8.69
CA ALA A 100 -5.89 -0.92 -9.95
C ALA A 100 -6.71 -2.07 -10.56
N ASN A 101 -6.15 -3.27 -10.66
CA ASN A 101 -6.82 -4.46 -11.18
C ASN A 101 -6.83 -5.62 -10.18
N PRO A 102 -7.72 -6.62 -10.36
CA PRO A 102 -7.72 -7.85 -9.57
C PRO A 102 -6.34 -8.50 -9.52
N ILE A 103 -5.98 -9.06 -8.36
CA ILE A 103 -4.70 -9.76 -8.23
C ILE A 103 -4.78 -11.15 -8.89
N ILE A 104 -3.64 -11.73 -9.24
CA ILE A 104 -3.62 -13.03 -9.92
C ILE A 104 -4.09 -14.12 -8.95
N GLY A 105 -5.04 -14.94 -9.41
CA GLY A 105 -5.65 -16.01 -8.64
C GLY A 105 -6.94 -15.59 -7.92
N GLU A 106 -7.29 -14.31 -7.96
CA GLU A 106 -8.59 -13.83 -7.47
C GLU A 106 -9.72 -14.34 -8.39
N LEU A 107 -10.74 -14.95 -7.80
CA LEU A 107 -12.01 -15.19 -8.49
C LEU A 107 -12.84 -13.91 -8.43
N PRO A 108 -13.63 -13.59 -9.47
CA PRO A 108 -14.54 -12.47 -9.39
C PRO A 108 -15.44 -12.62 -8.16
N PHE A 109 -15.49 -11.57 -7.34
CA PHE A 109 -16.41 -11.53 -6.20
C PHE A 109 -17.81 -11.95 -6.65
N PRO A 110 -18.49 -12.86 -5.94
CA PRO A 110 -19.81 -13.33 -6.34
C PRO A 110 -20.82 -12.17 -6.31
N ASP A 111 -21.09 -11.55 -7.47
CA ASP A 111 -22.09 -10.50 -7.62
C ASP A 111 -23.35 -11.04 -8.31
N GLY A 112 -24.52 -10.77 -7.73
CA GLY A 112 -25.81 -11.10 -8.34
C GLY A 112 -26.81 -11.80 -7.41
N THR A 113 -27.99 -12.07 -7.96
CA THR A 113 -29.03 -12.87 -7.30
C THR A 113 -28.72 -14.36 -7.45
N PHE A 114 -28.43 -15.01 -6.33
CA PHE A 114 -28.29 -16.45 -6.28
C PHE A 114 -29.66 -17.14 -6.23
N PRO A 115 -29.83 -18.32 -6.86
CA PRO A 115 -31.10 -19.04 -6.88
C PRO A 115 -31.49 -19.55 -5.48
N ASN A 116 -30.54 -19.69 -4.57
CA ASN A 116 -30.74 -20.01 -3.16
C ASN A 116 -29.44 -19.78 -2.35
N LEU A 117 -29.56 -19.83 -1.02
CA LEU A 117 -28.47 -19.65 -0.06
C LEU A 117 -27.34 -20.68 -0.18
N ILE A 118 -27.61 -21.90 -0.70
CA ILE A 118 -26.58 -22.94 -0.85
C ILE A 118 -25.61 -22.56 -1.98
N VAL A 119 -26.16 -22.11 -3.11
CA VAL A 119 -25.35 -21.67 -4.26
C VAL A 119 -24.58 -20.40 -3.93
N GLU A 120 -25.22 -19.47 -3.23
CA GLU A 120 -24.56 -18.27 -2.70
C GLU A 120 -23.37 -18.65 -1.80
N LYS A 121 -23.61 -19.48 -0.78
CA LYS A 121 -22.57 -19.93 0.14
C LYS A 121 -21.42 -20.62 -0.59
N ALA A 122 -21.70 -21.49 -1.56
CA ALA A 122 -20.67 -22.19 -2.32
C ALA A 122 -19.80 -21.22 -3.15
N ALA A 123 -20.40 -20.18 -3.73
CA ALA A 123 -19.68 -19.15 -4.46
C ALA A 123 -18.78 -18.32 -3.53
N TYR A 124 -19.29 -17.94 -2.35
CA TYR A 124 -18.48 -17.27 -1.33
C TYR A 124 -17.36 -18.16 -0.77
N ASP A 125 -17.62 -19.43 -0.50
CA ASP A 125 -16.60 -20.38 -0.05
C ASP A 125 -15.49 -20.54 -1.10
N ALA A 126 -15.86 -20.64 -2.38
CA ALA A 126 -14.89 -20.73 -3.49
C ALA A 126 -14.08 -19.44 -3.65
N TYR A 127 -14.73 -18.27 -3.55
CA TYR A 127 -14.06 -16.97 -3.54
C TYR A 127 -13.05 -16.88 -2.40
N ASN A 128 -13.47 -17.16 -1.16
CA ASN A 128 -12.60 -17.12 0.02
C ASN A 128 -11.42 -18.10 -0.09
N ALA A 129 -11.64 -19.29 -0.65
CA ALA A 129 -10.58 -20.25 -0.91
C ALA A 129 -9.57 -19.73 -1.95
N ALA A 130 -10.04 -19.04 -2.99
CA ALA A 130 -9.18 -18.40 -3.99
C ALA A 130 -8.39 -17.24 -3.36
N VAL A 131 -9.04 -16.34 -2.61
CA VAL A 131 -8.38 -15.25 -1.86
C VAL A 131 -7.23 -15.79 -1.02
N LYS A 132 -7.49 -16.83 -0.20
CA LYS A 132 -6.49 -17.43 0.69
C LYS A 132 -5.26 -18.00 -0.02
N THR A 133 -5.38 -18.37 -1.29
CA THR A 133 -4.25 -18.86 -2.11
C THR A 133 -3.56 -17.76 -2.90
N SER A 134 -4.26 -16.66 -3.18
CA SER A 134 -3.75 -15.50 -3.93
C SER A 134 -3.01 -14.47 -3.05
N VAL A 135 -3.37 -14.38 -1.76
CA VAL A 135 -2.74 -13.47 -0.79
C VAL A 135 -1.84 -14.28 0.15
N ALA A 136 -0.53 -14.08 0.03
CA ALA A 136 0.44 -14.65 0.95
C ALA A 136 0.38 -13.93 2.30
N SER A 137 0.28 -14.72 3.38
CA SER A 137 0.19 -14.24 4.75
C SER A 137 1.16 -15.02 5.65
N PRO A 138 1.82 -14.37 6.62
CA PRO A 138 2.64 -15.05 7.63
C PRO A 138 1.81 -15.98 8.51
N LEU A 139 2.49 -16.83 9.29
CA LEU A 139 1.82 -17.67 10.28
C LEU A 139 1.01 -16.81 11.26
N ASN A 140 -0.21 -17.24 11.54
CA ASN A 140 -1.19 -16.55 12.41
C ASN A 140 -1.77 -15.24 11.86
N TRP A 141 -1.57 -14.96 10.57
CA TRP A 141 -2.23 -13.86 9.88
C TRP A 141 -3.11 -14.40 8.77
N ASP A 142 -4.28 -13.81 8.62
CA ASP A 142 -5.15 -14.00 7.47
C ASP A 142 -5.03 -12.77 6.57
N GLY A 143 -5.07 -13.02 5.26
CA GLY A 143 -5.09 -11.98 4.24
C GLY A 143 -6.42 -12.03 3.50
N ASP A 144 -6.99 -10.87 3.22
CA ASP A 144 -8.26 -10.71 2.54
C ASP A 144 -8.15 -9.70 1.38
N ILE A 145 -9.13 -9.75 0.47
CA ILE A 145 -9.30 -8.83 -0.64
C ILE A 145 -10.68 -8.23 -0.55
N THR A 146 -10.75 -6.94 -0.24
CA THR A 146 -12.00 -6.19 -0.26
C THR A 146 -12.19 -5.54 -1.63
N ARG A 147 -12.82 -6.28 -2.55
CA ARG A 147 -12.96 -5.86 -3.96
C ARG A 147 -13.75 -4.57 -4.17
N ARG A 148 -14.78 -4.30 -3.34
CA ARG A 148 -15.52 -3.03 -3.39
C ARG A 148 -14.64 -1.81 -3.17
N LEU A 149 -13.52 -2.00 -2.48
CA LEU A 149 -12.63 -0.93 -2.07
C LEU A 149 -11.26 -0.97 -2.75
N SER A 150 -11.03 -1.92 -3.68
CA SER A 150 -9.72 -2.14 -4.32
C SER A 150 -8.60 -2.25 -3.27
N GLN A 151 -8.80 -3.15 -2.30
CA GLN A 151 -7.98 -3.30 -1.11
C GLN A 151 -7.52 -4.73 -0.89
N VAL A 152 -6.26 -4.86 -0.44
CA VAL A 152 -5.74 -6.08 0.18
C VAL A 152 -5.46 -5.73 1.63
N ASP A 153 -5.93 -6.57 2.54
CA ASP A 153 -5.72 -6.39 3.96
C ASP A 153 -5.16 -7.64 4.63
N TRP A 154 -4.45 -7.43 5.73
CA TRP A 154 -3.98 -8.50 6.59
C TRP A 154 -4.33 -8.18 8.04
N SER A 155 -4.81 -9.18 8.75
CA SER A 155 -5.08 -9.12 10.19
C SER A 155 -4.65 -10.42 10.88
N PRO A 156 -4.29 -10.40 12.17
CA PRO A 156 -4.13 -11.61 12.96
C PRO A 156 -5.39 -12.48 12.87
N ASN A 157 -5.20 -13.79 12.77
CA ASN A 157 -6.33 -14.70 12.72
C ASN A 157 -7.16 -14.61 14.01
N THR A 158 -8.44 -14.96 13.94
CA THR A 158 -9.38 -14.82 15.07
C THR A 158 -8.95 -15.63 16.30
N ALA A 159 -8.23 -16.75 16.10
CA ALA A 159 -7.73 -17.60 17.18
C ALA A 159 -6.58 -16.96 17.97
N THR A 160 -5.79 -16.07 17.35
CA THR A 160 -4.69 -15.36 17.97
C THR A 160 -4.98 -13.86 18.13
N TYR A 161 -6.20 -13.39 17.90
CA TYR A 161 -6.51 -11.96 17.91
C TYR A 161 -6.07 -11.24 19.20
N ASN A 162 -6.05 -11.95 20.34
CA ASN A 162 -5.62 -11.41 21.64
C ASN A 162 -4.10 -11.46 21.89
N THR A 163 -3.34 -12.23 21.12
CA THR A 163 -1.88 -12.46 21.30
C THR A 163 -1.07 -12.28 20.02
N GLY A 164 -1.75 -11.96 18.92
CA GLY A 164 -1.21 -11.78 17.60
C GLY A 164 -1.00 -10.31 17.28
N GLY A 165 -0.22 -10.06 16.24
CA GLY A 165 0.19 -8.72 15.85
C GLY A 165 1.69 -8.64 15.64
N ILE A 166 2.16 -7.45 15.27
CA ILE A 166 3.58 -7.11 15.20
C ILE A 166 3.87 -6.21 16.39
N HIS A 167 4.44 -6.78 17.46
CA HIS A 167 4.68 -6.06 18.72
C HIS A 167 5.82 -5.03 18.58
N PRO A 168 5.92 -4.05 19.49
CA PRO A 168 7.03 -3.10 19.48
C PRO A 168 8.40 -3.78 19.39
N GLY A 169 9.21 -3.35 18.43
CA GLY A 169 10.53 -3.91 18.16
C GLY A 169 10.53 -5.17 17.30
N GLN A 170 9.38 -5.68 16.86
CA GLN A 170 9.29 -6.86 16.01
C GLN A 170 9.20 -6.50 14.53
N THR A 171 9.78 -7.39 13.72
CA THR A 171 9.67 -7.41 12.26
C THR A 171 8.94 -8.68 11.84
N LEU A 172 8.00 -8.55 10.91
CA LEU A 172 7.30 -9.67 10.30
C LEU A 172 7.34 -9.55 8.78
N SER A 173 7.77 -10.64 8.14
CA SER A 173 7.84 -10.80 6.68
C SER A 173 6.89 -11.90 6.23
N GLY A 174 6.53 -11.92 4.95
CA GLY A 174 5.71 -12.97 4.35
C GLY A 174 4.35 -12.50 3.83
N PHE A 175 4.05 -11.22 4.00
CA PHE A 175 2.91 -10.57 3.35
C PHE A 175 3.21 -10.40 1.85
N GLY A 176 2.25 -10.68 0.98
CA GLY A 176 2.45 -10.48 -0.45
C GLY A 176 1.34 -11.02 -1.33
N PHE A 177 1.46 -10.79 -2.63
CA PHE A 177 0.57 -11.33 -3.65
C PHE A 177 1.21 -11.15 -5.05
N ASN A 178 0.55 -11.66 -6.09
CA ASN A 178 1.01 -11.52 -7.47
C ASN A 178 0.06 -10.62 -8.27
N SER A 179 0.60 -9.78 -9.16
CA SER A 179 -0.18 -8.95 -10.07
C SER A 179 0.47 -8.87 -11.46
N LEU A 180 -0.33 -8.53 -12.48
CA LEU A 180 0.15 -8.18 -13.82
C LEU A 180 0.42 -6.66 -13.95
N ASP A 181 -0.01 -5.87 -12.97
CA ASP A 181 0.15 -4.42 -12.98
C ASP A 181 1.51 -4.02 -12.43
N LEU A 182 2.06 -2.93 -12.98
CA LEU A 182 3.29 -2.32 -12.52
C LEU A 182 3.09 -1.57 -11.19
N PRO A 183 4.14 -1.48 -10.36
CA PRO A 183 4.07 -0.78 -9.09
C PRO A 183 3.79 0.71 -9.30
N GLY A 184 2.87 1.26 -8.53
CA GLY A 184 2.81 2.68 -8.19
C GLY A 184 3.08 2.86 -6.71
N ILE A 185 3.03 4.10 -6.23
CA ILE A 185 3.05 4.40 -4.80
C ILE A 185 1.68 4.85 -4.37
N SER A 186 1.15 4.14 -3.37
CA SER A 186 -0.08 4.46 -2.66
C SER A 186 0.22 4.66 -1.18
N GLN A 187 -0.81 5.09 -0.46
CA GLN A 187 -0.82 5.22 0.98
C GLN A 187 -1.40 3.94 1.60
N SER A 188 -0.55 3.16 2.28
CA SER A 188 -1.00 2.06 3.12
C SER A 188 -1.52 2.61 4.45
N SER A 189 -2.65 2.07 4.89
CA SER A 189 -3.26 2.40 6.18
C SER A 189 -2.94 1.29 7.19
N TRP A 190 -2.57 1.69 8.40
CA TRP A 190 -2.14 0.80 9.47
C TRP A 190 -3.04 0.98 10.66
N MET A 191 -3.69 -0.08 11.09
CA MET A 191 -4.54 -0.09 12.27
C MET A 191 -3.75 -0.63 13.45
N ASN A 192 -3.94 0.02 14.59
CA ASN A 192 -3.37 -0.43 15.85
C ASN A 192 -4.14 -1.60 16.42
N GLY A 193 -3.44 -2.33 17.29
CA GLY A 193 -4.01 -3.32 18.16
C GLY A 193 -4.08 -2.88 19.60
N ARG A 194 -4.72 -3.75 20.37
CA ARG A 194 -4.93 -3.68 21.81
C ARG A 194 -3.64 -3.32 22.59
N ILE A 195 -3.77 -2.57 23.68
CA ILE A 195 -2.69 -2.44 24.67
C ILE A 195 -2.54 -3.80 25.38
N GLU A 196 -1.30 -4.26 25.60
CA GLU A 196 -1.01 -5.55 26.24
C GLU A 196 -1.60 -5.70 27.67
N ASP A 197 -2.02 -4.61 28.31
CA ASP A 197 -2.55 -4.56 29.68
C ASP A 197 -4.07 -4.86 29.81
N ASN A 198 -4.57 -5.85 29.07
CA ASN A 198 -5.95 -6.35 29.19
C ASN A 198 -7.11 -5.35 28.88
N GLU A 199 -6.84 -4.10 28.52
CA GLU A 199 -7.86 -3.17 28.04
C GLU A 199 -8.22 -3.53 26.59
N ILE A 200 -9.23 -4.38 26.38
CA ILE A 200 -9.88 -4.51 25.07
C ILE A 200 -10.39 -3.10 24.75
N PHE A 201 -10.10 -2.57 23.56
CA PHE A 201 -10.98 -1.53 23.03
C PHE A 201 -12.34 -2.19 22.85
N GLY A 202 -13.16 -2.02 23.86
CA GLY A 202 -14.35 -2.81 24.07
C GLY A 202 -15.14 -2.13 25.16
N PHE A 203 -16.43 -2.08 24.94
CA PHE A 203 -17.34 -1.64 25.97
C PHE A 203 -17.48 -2.78 26.99
N PRO A 204 -17.42 -2.49 28.30
CA PRO A 204 -17.74 -3.50 29.32
C PRO A 204 -19.19 -4.00 29.23
N ASP A 205 -20.04 -3.27 28.51
CA ASP A 205 -21.45 -3.53 28.18
C ASP A 205 -21.66 -3.54 26.64
N ASP A 206 -22.89 -3.39 26.17
CA ASP A 206 -23.21 -3.36 24.73
C ASP A 206 -22.66 -2.10 24.01
N GLY A 207 -22.12 -1.12 24.75
CA GLY A 207 -21.61 0.14 24.22
C GLY A 207 -22.70 1.20 24.01
N PRO A 208 -22.37 2.32 23.35
CA PRO A 208 -23.35 3.35 23.01
C PRO A 208 -24.35 2.82 21.98
N ASP A 209 -25.62 3.20 22.14
CA ASP A 209 -26.68 2.94 21.17
C ASP A 209 -26.23 3.34 19.75
N GLU A 210 -26.38 2.46 18.76
CA GLU A 210 -25.94 2.69 17.38
C GLU A 210 -26.59 3.93 16.73
N SER A 211 -27.75 4.36 17.23
CA SER A 211 -28.47 5.55 16.80
C SER A 211 -28.06 6.83 17.54
N SER A 212 -27.25 6.73 18.59
CA SER A 212 -26.83 7.86 19.42
C SER A 212 -25.82 8.77 18.69
N PRO A 213 -25.83 10.09 19.00
CA PRO A 213 -24.80 11.01 18.50
C PRO A 213 -23.38 10.61 18.92
N ILE A 214 -23.20 10.01 20.10
CA ILE A 214 -21.90 9.58 20.60
C ILE A 214 -21.35 8.39 19.79
N PHE A 215 -22.21 7.44 19.38
CA PHE A 215 -21.81 6.34 18.50
C PHE A 215 -21.37 6.84 17.13
N ALA A 216 -22.07 7.83 16.56
CA ALA A 216 -21.65 8.47 15.31
C ALA A 216 -20.28 9.15 15.43
N GLN A 217 -20.02 9.86 16.53
CA GLN A 217 -18.71 10.47 16.80
C GLN A 217 -17.61 9.41 16.99
N LEU A 218 -17.93 8.32 17.67
CA LEU A 218 -17.00 7.22 17.85
C LEU A 218 -16.65 6.52 16.54
N ASN A 219 -17.63 6.30 15.66
CA ASN A 219 -17.36 5.75 14.33
C ASN A 219 -16.45 6.68 13.53
N GLN A 220 -16.65 8.00 13.60
CA GLN A 220 -15.70 8.94 13.00
C GLN A 220 -14.30 8.83 13.60
N LEU A 221 -14.18 8.66 14.91
CA LEU A 221 -12.88 8.46 15.55
C LEU A 221 -12.22 7.17 15.06
N ARG A 222 -12.96 6.06 15.00
CA ARG A 222 -12.49 4.74 14.53
C ARG A 222 -12.14 4.72 13.05
N ASP A 223 -12.95 5.37 12.22
CA ASP A 223 -12.73 5.48 10.77
C ASP A 223 -11.44 6.24 10.45
N ASN A 224 -10.98 7.09 11.37
CA ASN A 224 -9.73 7.84 11.27
C ASN A 224 -8.60 7.24 12.14
N ASP A 225 -8.80 6.06 12.73
CA ASP A 225 -7.84 5.45 13.64
C ASP A 225 -6.78 4.62 12.91
N PHE A 226 -5.99 5.31 12.11
CA PHE A 226 -4.92 4.67 11.36
C PHE A 226 -3.73 5.60 11.17
N ILE A 227 -2.56 4.99 10.97
CA ILE A 227 -1.39 5.68 10.47
C ILE A 227 -1.26 5.42 8.97
N ILE A 228 -0.78 6.40 8.22
CA ILE A 228 -0.47 6.26 6.79
C ILE A 228 1.05 6.11 6.57
N ARG A 229 1.43 5.21 5.65
CA ARG A 229 2.80 5.11 5.11
C ARG A 229 2.77 4.98 3.60
N ASN A 230 3.78 5.51 2.92
CA ASN A 230 3.95 5.30 1.48
C ASN A 230 4.39 3.85 1.24
N THR A 231 3.82 3.20 0.24
CA THR A 231 4.06 1.78 -0.06
C THR A 231 3.90 1.53 -1.55
N ALA A 232 4.76 0.69 -2.13
CA ALA A 232 4.59 0.28 -3.51
C ALA A 232 3.45 -0.73 -3.63
N VAL A 233 2.46 -0.47 -4.49
CA VAL A 233 1.29 -1.35 -4.73
C VAL A 233 1.02 -1.42 -6.24
N PRO A 234 0.35 -2.46 -6.77
CA PRO A 234 -0.02 -2.52 -8.19
C PRO A 234 -1.01 -1.42 -8.56
N MET A 235 -0.58 -0.43 -9.35
CA MET A 235 -1.43 0.71 -9.74
C MET A 235 -1.46 0.96 -11.24
N ILE A 236 -0.44 0.53 -11.96
CA ILE A 236 -0.28 0.88 -13.37
C ILE A 236 -0.61 -0.35 -14.21
N ALA A 237 -1.80 -0.35 -14.79
CA ALA A 237 -2.24 -1.41 -15.69
C ALA A 237 -1.31 -1.51 -16.91
N VAL A 238 -0.84 -2.72 -17.21
CA VAL A 238 -0.10 -2.99 -18.46
C VAL A 238 -1.12 -3.11 -19.62
N PRO A 239 -0.95 -2.39 -20.74
CA PRO A 239 -1.87 -2.49 -21.87
C PRO A 239 -1.85 -3.89 -22.50
N VAL A 240 -3.02 -4.36 -22.93
CA VAL A 240 -3.20 -5.62 -23.66
C VAL A 240 -4.02 -5.33 -24.92
N PRO A 241 -3.45 -5.45 -26.15
CA PRO A 241 -2.06 -5.82 -26.44
C PRO A 241 -1.03 -4.79 -25.90
N PHE A 242 0.22 -5.22 -25.75
CA PHE A 242 1.29 -4.37 -25.23
C PHE A 242 1.55 -3.18 -26.16
N ASP A 243 1.72 -2.00 -25.55
CA ASP A 243 2.05 -0.74 -26.21
C ASP A 243 2.92 0.07 -25.26
N ALA A 244 4.21 0.21 -25.59
CA ALA A 244 5.18 0.92 -24.77
C ALA A 244 4.84 2.41 -24.61
N ALA A 245 4.31 3.08 -25.64
CA ALA A 245 3.96 4.49 -25.54
C ALA A 245 2.78 4.70 -24.59
N THR A 246 1.75 3.85 -24.70
CA THR A 246 0.60 3.86 -23.80
C THR A 246 1.03 3.56 -22.36
N LEU A 247 1.91 2.57 -22.14
CA LEU A 247 2.42 2.25 -20.82
C LEU A 247 3.25 3.39 -20.21
N LEU A 248 4.12 4.03 -20.99
CA LEU A 248 4.89 5.20 -20.54
C LEU A 248 4.00 6.39 -20.15
N ASP A 249 2.89 6.64 -20.87
CA ASP A 249 1.92 7.66 -20.47
C ASP A 249 1.26 7.32 -19.12
N ARG A 250 0.97 6.05 -18.85
CA ARG A 250 0.40 5.60 -17.57
C ARG A 250 1.39 5.74 -16.42
N ILE A 251 2.65 5.33 -16.62
CA ILE A 251 3.75 5.52 -15.65
C ILE A 251 3.90 7.02 -15.32
N ARG A 252 3.92 7.87 -16.35
CA ARG A 252 4.03 9.32 -16.20
C ARG A 252 2.85 9.90 -15.43
N SER A 253 1.63 9.46 -15.73
CA SER A 253 0.41 9.88 -15.01
C SER A 253 0.49 9.53 -13.53
N GLN A 254 0.99 8.33 -13.19
CA GLN A 254 1.21 7.94 -11.80
C GLN A 254 2.30 8.78 -11.13
N MET A 255 3.43 9.02 -11.80
CA MET A 255 4.52 9.85 -11.29
C MET A 255 4.05 11.29 -10.95
N PHE A 256 3.13 11.86 -11.72
CA PHE A 256 2.62 13.20 -11.42
C PHE A 256 1.92 13.31 -10.05
N THR A 257 1.33 12.21 -9.56
CA THR A 257 0.69 12.19 -8.23
C THR A 257 1.70 12.35 -7.09
N TRP A 258 2.97 11.99 -7.32
CA TRP A 258 4.04 11.99 -6.31
C TRP A 258 4.46 13.38 -5.85
N SER A 259 4.24 14.41 -6.67
CA SER A 259 4.51 15.79 -6.26
C SER A 259 3.59 16.23 -5.11
N GLY A 260 2.32 15.79 -5.14
CA GLY A 260 1.34 16.11 -4.10
C GLY A 260 1.66 15.46 -2.75
N THR A 261 2.37 14.32 -2.76
CA THR A 261 2.81 13.58 -1.57
C THR A 261 4.27 13.86 -1.22
N GLN A 262 4.91 14.84 -1.87
CA GLN A 262 6.31 15.23 -1.65
C GLN A 262 7.32 14.08 -1.88
N LEU A 263 6.94 13.08 -2.66
CA LEU A 263 7.83 11.98 -3.07
C LEU A 263 8.78 12.38 -4.19
N ILE A 264 8.51 13.50 -4.88
CA ILE A 264 9.40 14.04 -5.91
C ILE A 264 9.31 15.57 -5.93
N ASN A 265 10.45 16.23 -6.14
CA ASN A 265 10.49 17.66 -6.37
C ASN A 265 9.94 17.99 -7.77
N SER A 266 9.12 19.05 -7.87
CA SER A 266 8.46 19.46 -9.11
C SER A 266 9.42 19.73 -10.27
N ALA A 267 10.60 20.31 -10.00
CA ALA A 267 11.59 20.62 -11.04
C ALA A 267 12.20 19.33 -11.63
N PHE A 268 12.45 18.35 -10.78
CA PHE A 268 12.98 17.05 -11.21
C PHE A 268 11.91 16.20 -11.87
N ALA A 269 10.68 16.19 -11.35
CA ALA A 269 9.53 15.58 -12.03
C ALA A 269 9.39 16.11 -13.46
N THR A 270 9.50 17.43 -13.66
CA THR A 270 9.49 18.06 -14.99
C THR A 270 10.65 17.59 -15.87
N GLN A 271 11.84 17.39 -15.29
CA GLN A 271 12.99 16.87 -16.02
C GLN A 271 12.75 15.42 -16.50
N LEU A 272 12.29 14.54 -15.61
CA LEU A 272 11.97 13.15 -15.94
C LEU A 272 10.85 13.06 -16.98
N ASP A 273 9.80 13.89 -16.82
CA ASP A 273 8.65 13.97 -17.72
C ASP A 273 9.06 14.23 -19.17
N ARG A 274 9.98 15.17 -19.42
CA ARG A 274 10.47 15.48 -20.77
C ARG A 274 11.07 14.26 -21.47
N TYR A 275 11.91 13.49 -20.76
CA TYR A 275 12.50 12.28 -21.31
C TYR A 275 11.44 11.20 -21.56
N MET A 276 10.48 11.02 -20.64
CA MET A 276 9.40 10.05 -20.82
C MET A 276 8.46 10.41 -21.98
N VAL A 277 8.14 11.70 -22.19
CA VAL A 277 7.38 12.17 -23.36
C VAL A 277 8.15 11.92 -24.64
N ALA A 278 9.46 12.21 -24.67
CA ALA A 278 10.31 11.94 -25.82
C ALA A 278 10.37 10.43 -26.13
N ALA A 279 10.49 9.59 -25.10
CA ALA A 279 10.47 8.12 -25.23
C ALA A 279 9.14 7.63 -25.83
N ALA A 280 8.00 8.07 -25.28
CA ALA A 280 6.68 7.67 -25.77
C ALA A 280 6.48 8.10 -27.24
N ASN A 281 6.87 9.33 -27.60
CA ASN A 281 6.79 9.82 -28.97
C ASN A 281 7.68 9.02 -29.94
N ALA A 282 8.88 8.62 -29.50
CA ALA A 282 9.77 7.78 -30.29
C ALA A 282 9.15 6.39 -30.56
N TYR A 283 8.56 5.74 -29.54
CA TYR A 283 7.86 4.47 -29.73
C TYR A 283 6.65 4.59 -30.66
N ARG A 284 5.82 5.65 -30.52
CA ARG A 284 4.72 5.92 -31.47
C ARG A 284 5.21 6.11 -32.91
N SER A 285 6.40 6.66 -33.08
CA SER A 285 7.02 6.91 -34.39
C SER A 285 7.85 5.72 -34.90
N ASN A 286 7.73 4.54 -34.26
CA ASN A 286 8.50 3.34 -34.57
C ASN A 286 10.02 3.56 -34.54
N GLN A 287 10.52 4.31 -33.56
CA GLN A 287 11.94 4.58 -33.30
C GLN A 287 12.37 3.98 -31.96
N PRO A 288 12.40 2.64 -31.82
CA PRO A 288 12.61 1.97 -30.53
C PRO A 288 13.99 2.23 -29.91
N LYS A 289 15.03 2.43 -30.75
CA LYS A 289 16.38 2.79 -30.28
C LYS A 289 16.40 4.14 -29.56
N VAL A 290 15.76 5.15 -30.16
CA VAL A 290 15.63 6.49 -29.56
C VAL A 290 14.80 6.39 -28.28
N GLY A 291 13.69 5.65 -28.28
CA GLY A 291 12.88 5.41 -27.09
C GLY A 291 13.68 4.82 -25.94
N LYS A 292 14.50 3.80 -26.22
CA LYS A 292 15.41 3.18 -25.26
C LYS A 292 16.42 4.15 -24.68
N GLU A 293 17.08 4.95 -25.51
CA GLU A 293 18.06 5.97 -25.07
C GLU A 293 17.43 7.01 -24.12
N GLN A 294 16.18 7.43 -24.39
CA GLN A 294 15.46 8.34 -23.52
C GLN A 294 15.12 7.71 -22.16
N ILE A 295 14.68 6.44 -22.15
CA ILE A 295 14.43 5.70 -20.91
C ILE A 295 15.74 5.54 -20.11
N GLU A 296 16.84 5.16 -20.75
CA GLU A 296 18.15 5.03 -20.10
C GLU A 296 18.64 6.36 -19.51
N SER A 297 18.30 7.49 -20.16
CA SER A 297 18.61 8.81 -19.62
C SER A 297 17.86 9.09 -18.32
N VAL A 298 16.57 8.70 -18.22
CA VAL A 298 15.81 8.77 -16.96
C VAL A 298 16.47 7.91 -15.90
N ARG A 299 16.79 6.65 -16.22
CA ARG A 299 17.38 5.71 -15.25
C ARG A 299 18.72 6.20 -14.70
N LYS A 300 19.58 6.79 -15.54
CA LYS A 300 20.85 7.42 -15.10
C LYS A 300 20.62 8.59 -14.16
N LEU A 301 19.56 9.39 -14.36
CA LEU A 301 19.21 10.46 -13.42
C LEU A 301 18.75 9.90 -12.07
N LEU A 302 18.00 8.80 -12.07
CA LEU A 302 17.56 8.14 -10.84
C LEU A 302 18.75 7.53 -10.08
N GLU A 303 19.67 6.86 -10.78
CA GLU A 303 20.90 6.30 -10.21
C GLU A 303 21.81 7.39 -9.61
N HIS A 304 21.85 8.58 -10.23
CA HIS A 304 22.59 9.71 -9.68
C HIS A 304 22.03 10.20 -8.34
N GLU A 305 20.70 10.22 -8.18
CA GLU A 305 20.05 10.62 -6.92
C GLU A 305 20.12 9.52 -5.86
N HIS A 306 20.07 8.25 -6.28
CA HIS A 306 20.08 7.08 -5.40
C HIS A 306 20.99 6.00 -5.98
N ASN A 307 22.16 5.82 -5.37
CA ASN A 307 23.01 4.69 -5.70
C ASN A 307 22.30 3.36 -5.35
N TYR A 308 22.54 2.33 -6.15
CA TYR A 308 22.08 0.95 -5.89
C TYR A 308 20.55 0.75 -5.84
N LEU A 309 19.81 1.35 -6.76
CA LEU A 309 18.36 1.10 -6.90
C LEU A 309 18.01 -0.38 -7.12
N ASP A 310 18.96 -1.16 -7.64
CA ASP A 310 18.85 -2.57 -8.01
C ASP A 310 18.96 -3.54 -6.83
N HIS A 311 19.48 -3.09 -5.69
CA HIS A 311 19.77 -3.95 -4.55
C HIS A 311 18.55 -3.99 -3.64
N ASP A 312 17.70 -4.99 -3.85
CA ASP A 312 16.51 -5.25 -3.03
C ASP A 312 16.84 -5.67 -1.57
N GLU A 313 18.09 -6.02 -1.28
CA GLU A 313 18.44 -6.85 -0.11
C GLU A 313 19.45 -6.25 0.88
N GLU A 314 20.01 -5.07 0.64
CA GLU A 314 21.04 -4.57 1.56
C GLU A 314 20.42 -3.76 2.71
N ASP A 315 20.51 -4.36 3.91
CA ASP A 315 20.31 -3.79 5.25
C ASP A 315 21.33 -2.69 5.59
N HIS A 316 21.69 -1.88 4.61
CA HIS A 316 22.14 -0.53 4.86
C HIS A 316 20.90 0.26 5.24
N GLU A 317 20.49 0.09 6.50
CA GLU A 317 19.85 1.16 7.26
C GLU A 317 20.55 2.44 6.83
N ASP A 318 19.78 3.42 6.34
CA ASP A 318 20.28 4.77 6.12
C ASP A 318 20.93 5.20 7.44
N THR A 319 22.23 4.99 7.55
CA THR A 319 23.00 5.39 8.72
C THR A 319 22.72 6.87 8.85
N ALA A 320 22.50 7.32 10.09
CA ALA A 320 22.01 8.68 10.36
C ALA A 320 22.86 9.80 9.72
N GLU A 321 24.05 9.47 9.21
CA GLU A 321 24.91 10.32 8.38
C GLU A 321 24.32 10.72 7.02
N HIS A 322 23.48 9.91 6.36
CA HIS A 322 22.87 10.28 5.08
C HIS A 322 21.60 11.14 5.21
N LYS A 323 21.03 11.29 6.42
CA LYS A 323 19.83 12.10 6.64
C LYS A 323 20.08 13.61 6.78
N ALA A 324 21.34 14.04 6.89
CA ALA A 324 21.67 15.41 7.29
C ALA A 324 21.93 16.40 6.15
N ALA A 325 21.99 15.96 4.89
CA ALA A 325 22.32 16.86 3.78
C ALA A 325 21.48 16.55 2.54
N THR A 326 20.96 17.61 1.92
CA THR A 326 20.13 17.65 0.71
C THR A 326 18.67 17.19 0.88
N ARG A 327 17.73 18.11 0.64
CA ARG A 327 16.35 17.74 0.28
C ARG A 327 16.46 16.80 -0.91
N LEU A 328 16.20 15.51 -0.69
CA LEU A 328 16.24 14.52 -1.77
C LEU A 328 15.32 14.98 -2.89
N THR A 329 15.84 14.95 -4.12
CA THR A 329 15.11 15.41 -5.30
C THR A 329 13.96 14.45 -5.64
N ILE A 330 14.10 13.19 -5.26
CA ILE A 330 13.10 12.13 -5.32
C ILE A 330 13.26 11.21 -4.10
N ASP A 331 12.16 10.69 -3.57
CA ASP A 331 12.17 9.67 -2.52
C ASP A 331 12.72 8.34 -3.05
N ARG A 332 13.44 7.59 -2.21
CA ARG A 332 14.10 6.34 -2.62
C ARG A 332 13.09 5.28 -3.09
N LEU A 333 11.92 5.17 -2.46
CA LEU A 333 10.87 4.25 -2.90
C LEU A 333 10.34 4.67 -4.28
N ALA A 334 10.12 5.97 -4.51
CA ALA A 334 9.68 6.51 -5.79
C ALA A 334 10.69 6.25 -6.91
N ALA A 335 11.98 6.45 -6.64
CA ALA A 335 13.04 6.14 -7.59
C ALA A 335 13.09 4.63 -7.94
N ARG A 336 12.98 3.74 -6.94
CA ARG A 336 12.96 2.28 -7.15
C ARG A 336 11.76 1.82 -7.98
N VAL A 337 10.57 2.34 -7.66
CA VAL A 337 9.34 2.03 -8.41
C VAL A 337 9.50 2.48 -9.86
N LEU A 338 9.91 3.73 -10.10
CA LEU A 338 10.06 4.24 -11.46
C LEU A 338 11.13 3.48 -12.26
N ASP A 339 12.29 3.20 -11.67
CA ASP A 339 13.34 2.45 -12.35
C ASP A 339 12.89 1.02 -12.72
N PHE A 340 12.16 0.34 -11.85
CA PHE A 340 11.57 -0.96 -12.16
C PHE A 340 10.58 -0.91 -13.32
N ASP A 341 9.68 0.07 -13.33
CA ASP A 341 8.70 0.26 -14.40
C ASP A 341 9.38 0.49 -15.75
N LEU A 342 10.43 1.31 -15.76
CA LEU A 342 11.21 1.60 -16.96
C LEU A 342 11.99 0.38 -17.45
N ARG A 343 12.55 -0.44 -16.55
CA ARG A 343 13.15 -1.74 -16.94
C ARG A 343 12.13 -2.68 -17.54
N TYR A 344 10.91 -2.71 -17.00
CA TYR A 344 9.84 -3.53 -17.54
C TYR A 344 9.56 -3.15 -19.00
N VAL A 345 9.41 -1.85 -19.30
CA VAL A 345 9.23 -1.36 -20.68
C VAL A 345 10.37 -1.81 -21.59
N LEU A 346 11.63 -1.61 -21.18
CA LEU A 346 12.79 -2.01 -21.97
C LEU A 346 12.82 -3.51 -22.26
N LYS A 347 12.60 -4.34 -21.24
CA LYS A 347 12.60 -5.81 -21.36
C LYS A 347 11.50 -6.31 -22.29
N ARG A 348 10.31 -5.72 -22.25
CA ARG A 348 9.19 -6.08 -23.13
C ARG A 348 9.48 -5.72 -24.58
N MET A 349 10.03 -4.53 -24.83
CA MET A 349 10.42 -4.09 -26.18
C MET A 349 11.52 -4.97 -26.79
N GLU A 350 12.49 -5.42 -26.00
CA GLU A 350 13.56 -6.31 -26.46
C GLU A 350 13.02 -7.67 -26.94
N ARG A 351 12.06 -8.26 -26.20
CA ARG A 351 11.43 -9.53 -26.58
C ARG A 351 10.57 -9.45 -27.85
N GLU A 352 9.88 -8.33 -28.06
CA GLU A 352 9.07 -8.14 -29.28
C GLU A 352 9.97 -8.07 -30.52
N HIS A 353 11.13 -7.42 -30.42
CA HIS A 353 12.11 -7.42 -31.51
C HIS A 353 12.72 -8.79 -31.81
N GLU A 354 12.96 -9.62 -30.78
CA GLU A 354 13.44 -11.00 -30.97
C GLU A 354 12.38 -11.86 -31.68
N HIS A 355 11.11 -11.74 -31.28
CA HIS A 355 10.02 -12.49 -31.90
C HIS A 355 9.82 -12.14 -33.39
N ASP A 356 9.86 -10.84 -33.72
CA ASP A 356 9.73 -10.37 -35.12
C ASP A 356 10.87 -10.87 -36.01
N HIS A 357 12.09 -10.94 -35.46
CA HIS A 357 13.25 -11.46 -36.18
C HIS A 357 13.11 -12.95 -36.49
N ASP A 358 12.72 -13.75 -35.48
CA ASP A 358 12.54 -15.20 -35.62
C ASP A 358 11.40 -15.56 -36.59
N GLU A 359 10.28 -14.82 -36.55
CA GLU A 359 9.15 -15.06 -37.45
C GLU A 359 9.50 -14.68 -38.89
N GLY A 360 10.24 -13.58 -39.09
CA GLY A 360 10.76 -13.17 -40.39
C GLY A 360 11.67 -14.21 -41.04
N ASP A 361 12.56 -14.83 -40.25
CA ASP A 361 13.48 -15.86 -40.75
C ASP A 361 12.76 -17.17 -41.07
N ARG A 362 11.78 -17.59 -40.25
CA ARG A 362 10.95 -18.77 -40.54
C ARG A 362 10.14 -18.60 -41.82
N ARG A 363 9.59 -17.40 -42.07
CA ARG A 363 8.84 -17.12 -43.29
C ARG A 363 9.72 -17.18 -44.53
N LYS A 364 10.92 -16.59 -44.49
CA LYS A 364 11.90 -16.69 -45.58
C LYS A 364 12.32 -18.14 -45.87
N GLU A 365 12.45 -18.97 -44.84
CA GLU A 365 12.77 -20.39 -44.98
C GLU A 365 11.59 -21.17 -45.61
N GLN A 366 10.35 -20.84 -45.26
CA GLN A 366 9.17 -21.43 -45.90
C GLN A 366 9.04 -21.02 -47.37
N GLU A 367 9.33 -19.77 -47.72
CA GLU A 367 9.30 -19.28 -49.11
C GLU A 367 10.41 -19.87 -50.00
N ARG A 368 11.46 -20.46 -49.39
CA ARG A 368 12.55 -21.15 -50.09
C ARG A 368 12.27 -22.63 -50.37
N ARG A 369 11.26 -23.21 -49.75
CA ARG A 369 10.82 -24.59 -49.95
C ARG A 369 9.67 -24.65 -50.93
#